data_AF-A0A8S3I128-F1
#
_entry.id   AF-A0A8S3I128-F1
#
_cell.length_a   1.000
_cell.length_b   1.000
_cell.length_c   1.000
_cell.angle_alpha   90.00
_cell.angle_beta   90.00
_cell.angle_gamma   90.00
#
_symmetry.space_group_name_H-M   'P 1'
#
loop_
_entity.id
_entity.type
_entity.pdbx_description
1 polymer ?
#
loop_
_entity_poly.entity_id
_entity_poly.type
_entity_poly.pdbx_seq_one_letter_code
_entity_poly.pdbx_strand_id
1 'polypeptide(L)'
;MNFFTYRIRSELGEHLHSLSILYSDGSSLESLRTRPKDLPDALSRLAQLRVLAEMASGKVNREEEQVAESRTHVQTTHRYIQQFQPWVDSAEYYLTKRLDQSGALNLTEAKQLYDKHKEFLEERRRMALIHTNLVEEERNVADQHELKASIKSLSLRWLEIVRKSDELTPRYDKQY
;
A
#
# COMPACT_ATOMS: atom_id res chain seq x y z
N MET A 1 -12.97 10.86 4.27
CA MET A 1 -13.70 10.86 5.56
C MET A 1 -15.15 10.53 5.25
N ASN A 2 -15.67 9.40 5.74
CA ASN A 2 -17.01 8.93 5.40
C ASN A 2 -18.07 9.86 6.02
N PHE A 3 -19.04 10.32 5.21
CA PHE A 3 -20.09 11.27 5.61
C PHE A 3 -20.91 10.76 6.81
N PHE A 4 -21.07 9.45 6.91
CA PHE A 4 -21.74 8.76 8.01
C PHE A 4 -21.01 8.95 9.35
N THR A 5 -19.68 8.92 9.33
CA THR A 5 -18.83 9.02 10.52
C THR A 5 -18.75 10.45 11.06
N TYR A 6 -18.68 11.44 10.16
CA TYR A 6 -18.77 12.85 10.54
C TYR A 6 -20.12 13.16 11.19
N ARG A 7 -21.21 12.62 10.61
CA ARG A 7 -22.56 12.79 11.13
C ARG A 7 -22.72 12.19 12.53
N ILE A 8 -22.26 10.96 12.76
CA ILE A 8 -22.29 10.36 14.10
C ILE A 8 -21.47 11.17 15.09
N ARG A 9 -20.24 11.60 14.73
CA ARG A 9 -19.37 12.38 15.62
C ARG A 9 -19.96 13.77 15.93
N SER A 10 -20.62 14.41 14.96
CA SER A 10 -21.33 15.69 15.13
C SER A 10 -22.55 15.54 16.02
N GLU A 11 -23.42 14.56 15.75
CA GLU A 11 -24.63 14.27 16.55
C GLU A 11 -24.23 13.91 17.99
N LEU A 12 -23.15 13.15 18.19
CA LEU A 12 -22.61 12.85 19.52
C LEU A 12 -22.05 14.07 20.25
N GLY A 13 -21.33 14.94 19.53
CA GLY A 13 -20.84 16.20 20.07
C GLY A 13 -21.98 17.10 20.52
N GLU A 14 -23.05 17.19 19.72
CA GLU A 14 -24.25 17.95 20.03
C GLU A 14 -25.01 17.36 21.23
N HIS A 15 -25.14 16.04 21.33
CA HIS A 15 -25.79 15.38 22.46
C HIS A 15 -24.99 15.49 23.76
N LEU A 16 -23.67 15.33 23.72
CA LEU A 16 -22.79 15.52 24.88
C LEU A 16 -22.75 16.99 25.33
N HIS A 17 -22.77 17.93 24.38
CA HIS A 17 -22.84 19.36 24.69
C HIS A 17 -24.19 19.73 25.30
N SER A 18 -25.30 19.24 24.73
CA SER A 18 -26.66 19.42 25.29
C SER A 18 -26.77 18.85 26.71
N LEU A 19 -26.12 17.72 26.99
CA LEU A 19 -26.03 17.16 28.33
C LEU A 19 -25.16 18.01 29.26
N SER A 20 -24.02 18.51 28.78
CA SER A 20 -23.19 19.43 29.56
C SER A 20 -23.95 20.69 29.96
N ILE A 21 -24.81 21.22 29.09
CA ILE A 21 -25.68 22.36 29.37
C ILE A 21 -26.72 22.00 30.44
N LEU A 22 -27.38 20.84 30.30
CA LEU A 22 -28.36 20.35 31.29
C LEU A 22 -27.74 20.11 32.69
N TYR A 23 -26.45 19.75 32.76
CA TYR A 23 -25.71 19.58 34.02
C TYR A 23 -25.09 20.89 34.55
N SER A 24 -24.73 21.85 33.67
CA SER A 24 -24.20 23.16 34.09
C SER A 24 -25.30 24.10 34.57
N ASP A 25 -26.52 23.96 34.05
CA ASP A 25 -27.72 24.65 34.51
C ASP A 25 -28.29 23.96 35.78
N GLY A 26 -27.43 23.78 36.78
CA GLY A 26 -27.76 23.25 38.11
C GLY A 26 -28.85 24.03 38.87
N SER A 27 -29.44 25.05 38.27
CA SER A 27 -30.61 25.81 38.71
C SER A 27 -31.95 25.19 38.31
N SER A 28 -32.00 24.06 37.57
CA SER A 28 -33.27 23.35 37.26
C SER A 28 -33.45 22.00 37.95
N LEU A 29 -32.63 21.64 38.95
CA LEU A 29 -32.92 20.46 39.79
C LEU A 29 -34.22 20.63 40.61
N GLU A 30 -34.68 21.87 40.83
CA GLU A 30 -35.98 22.14 41.46
C GLU A 30 -37.19 21.95 40.53
N SER A 31 -37.01 22.09 39.21
CA SER A 31 -38.10 21.89 38.22
C SER A 31 -38.33 20.41 37.85
N LEU A 32 -37.38 19.52 38.21
CA LEU A 32 -37.50 18.05 38.07
C LEU A 32 -38.24 17.36 39.22
N ARG A 33 -38.66 18.11 40.26
CA ARG A 33 -39.33 17.57 41.46
C ARG A 33 -40.71 16.95 41.19
N THR A 34 -41.22 17.00 39.96
CA THR A 34 -42.56 16.50 39.60
C THR A 34 -42.63 15.30 38.64
N ARG A 35 -41.52 14.67 38.23
CA ARG A 35 -41.58 13.33 37.57
C ARG A 35 -40.44 12.38 38.00
N PRO A 36 -40.62 11.65 39.13
CA PRO A 36 -39.57 10.80 39.70
C PRO A 36 -39.45 9.40 39.11
N LYS A 37 -40.30 8.97 38.16
CA LYS A 37 -40.33 7.58 37.68
C LYS A 37 -39.43 7.29 36.47
N ASP A 38 -39.14 8.29 35.65
CA ASP A 38 -38.49 8.08 34.35
C ASP A 38 -37.00 8.51 34.33
N LEU A 39 -36.53 9.21 35.38
CA LEU A 39 -35.15 9.70 35.48
C LEU A 39 -34.10 8.56 35.52
N PRO A 40 -34.30 7.45 36.25
CA PRO A 40 -33.36 6.33 36.21
C PRO A 40 -33.27 5.65 34.84
N ASP A 41 -34.40 5.56 34.12
CA ASP A 41 -34.44 4.99 32.76
C ASP A 41 -33.69 5.91 31.77
N ALA A 42 -33.89 7.22 31.88
CA ALA A 42 -33.16 8.21 31.07
C ALA A 42 -31.64 8.14 31.31
N LEU A 43 -31.20 8.04 32.57
CA LEU A 43 -29.77 7.89 32.90
C LEU A 43 -29.18 6.57 32.39
N SER A 44 -29.95 5.47 32.47
CA SER A 44 -29.55 4.18 31.91
C SER A 44 -29.38 4.24 30.39
N ARG A 45 -30.33 4.86 29.67
CA ARG A 45 -30.24 5.06 28.22
C ARG A 45 -29.04 5.93 27.84
N LEU A 46 -28.75 6.98 28.60
CA LEU A 46 -27.58 7.82 28.38
C LEU A 46 -26.26 7.07 28.56
N ALA A 47 -26.16 6.23 29.60
CA ALA A 47 -25.00 5.36 29.80
C ALA A 47 -24.82 4.38 28.63
N GLN A 48 -25.91 3.78 28.14
CA GLN A 48 -25.87 2.89 26.97
C GLN A 48 -25.44 3.61 25.68
N LEU A 49 -25.99 4.80 25.42
CA LEU A 49 -25.60 5.62 24.27
C LEU A 49 -24.11 6.02 24.32
N ARG A 50 -23.60 6.33 25.51
CA ARG A 50 -22.17 6.61 25.71
C ARG A 50 -21.30 5.39 25.38
N VAL A 51 -21.66 4.20 25.86
CA VAL A 51 -20.90 2.97 25.57
C VAL A 51 -20.93 2.66 24.06
N LEU A 52 -22.09 2.80 23.42
CA LEU A 52 -22.21 2.62 21.97
C LEU A 52 -21.35 3.63 21.19
N ALA A 53 -21.31 4.88 21.64
CA ALA A 53 -20.47 5.93 21.06
C ALA A 53 -18.97 5.63 21.17
N GLU A 54 -18.52 5.21 22.36
CA GLU A 54 -17.13 4.83 22.61
C GLU A 54 -16.72 3.64 21.74
N MET A 55 -17.59 2.62 21.60
CA MET A 55 -17.36 1.48 20.71
C MET A 55 -17.31 1.89 19.24
N ALA A 56 -18.22 2.74 18.79
CA ALA A 56 -18.25 3.25 17.42
C ALA A 56 -16.99 4.07 17.11
N SER A 57 -16.58 4.95 18.02
CA SER A 57 -15.34 5.73 17.87
C SER A 57 -14.10 4.84 17.84
N GLY A 58 -14.03 3.81 18.68
CA GLY A 58 -12.93 2.85 18.67
C GLY A 58 -12.85 2.06 17.36
N LYS A 59 -14.00 1.68 16.77
CA LYS A 59 -14.05 1.03 15.47
C LYS A 59 -13.56 1.94 14.35
N VAL A 60 -14.02 3.19 14.34
CA VAL A 60 -13.61 4.20 13.36
C VAL A 60 -12.11 4.44 13.40
N ASN A 61 -11.52 4.60 14.58
CA ASN A 61 -10.09 4.85 14.69
C ASN A 61 -9.26 3.70 14.11
N ARG A 62 -9.66 2.44 14.36
CA ARG A 62 -8.99 1.26 13.77
C ARG A 62 -9.14 1.21 12.25
N GLU A 63 -10.32 1.53 11.73
CA GLU A 63 -10.54 1.60 10.28
C GLU A 63 -9.71 2.73 9.65
N GLU A 64 -9.59 3.89 10.29
CA GLU A 64 -8.76 5.00 9.84
C GLU A 64 -7.27 4.64 9.81
N GLU A 65 -6.77 3.96 10.85
CA GLU A 65 -5.40 3.44 10.91
C GLU A 65 -5.14 2.43 9.78
N GLN A 66 -6.05 1.47 9.58
CA GLN A 66 -5.93 0.46 8.53
C GLN A 66 -5.95 1.08 7.12
N VAL A 67 -6.79 2.10 6.89
CA VAL A 67 -6.83 2.83 5.61
C VAL A 67 -5.53 3.61 5.38
N ALA A 68 -4.97 4.23 6.42
CA ALA A 68 -3.70 4.95 6.32
C ALA A 68 -2.52 4.03 6.00
N GLU A 69 -2.48 2.86 6.64
CA GLU A 69 -1.48 1.82 6.38
C GLU A 69 -1.61 1.28 4.95
N SER A 70 -2.82 0.88 4.55
CA SER A 70 -3.09 0.42 3.18
C SER A 70 -2.67 1.44 2.12
N ARG A 71 -2.96 2.73 2.36
CA ARG A 71 -2.52 3.81 1.46
C ARG A 71 -1.00 3.91 1.36
N THR A 72 -0.28 3.71 2.47
CA THR A 72 1.18 3.73 2.50
C THR A 72 1.77 2.60 1.67
N HIS A 73 1.23 1.38 1.81
CA HIS A 73 1.64 0.24 0.99
C HIS A 73 1.39 0.49 -0.49
N VAL A 74 0.18 0.93 -0.86
CA VAL A 74 -0.15 1.25 -2.25
C VAL A 74 0.81 2.29 -2.84
N GLN A 75 1.12 3.36 -2.11
CA GLN A 75 2.07 4.38 -2.57
C GLN A 75 3.49 3.84 -2.73
N THR A 76 3.91 2.99 -1.81
CA THR A 76 5.24 2.36 -1.83
C THR A 76 5.36 1.40 -3.02
N THR A 77 4.36 0.56 -3.25
CA THR A 77 4.27 -0.30 -4.44
C THR A 77 4.36 0.50 -5.73
N HIS A 78 3.59 1.59 -5.86
CA HIS A 78 3.65 2.44 -7.06
C HIS A 78 5.05 2.99 -7.30
N ARG A 79 5.76 3.40 -6.24
CA ARG A 79 7.14 3.88 -6.34
C ARG A 79 8.08 2.77 -6.85
N TYR A 80 7.95 1.55 -6.33
CA TYR A 80 8.74 0.42 -6.81
C TYR A 80 8.44 0.10 -8.28
N ILE A 81 7.18 0.08 -8.69
CA ILE A 81 6.78 -0.12 -10.09
C ILE A 81 7.40 0.97 -10.99
N GLN A 82 7.33 2.24 -10.59
CA GLN A 82 7.90 3.35 -11.35
C GLN A 82 9.42 3.25 -11.54
N GLN A 83 10.14 2.66 -10.58
CA GLN A 83 11.57 2.42 -10.69
C GLN A 83 11.88 1.16 -11.51
N PHE A 84 11.11 0.11 -11.32
CA PHE A 84 11.40 -1.22 -11.87
C PHE A 84 10.95 -1.39 -13.32
N GLN A 85 9.75 -0.91 -13.66
CA GLN A 85 9.15 -1.08 -14.98
C GLN A 85 10.05 -0.55 -16.12
N PRO A 86 10.62 0.68 -16.07
CA PRO A 86 11.46 1.18 -17.14
C PRO A 86 12.72 0.34 -17.35
N TRP A 87 13.29 -0.20 -16.26
CA TRP A 87 14.43 -1.10 -16.35
C TRP A 87 14.04 -2.44 -16.99
N VAL A 88 12.90 -3.02 -16.61
CA VAL A 88 12.38 -4.26 -17.22
C VAL A 88 12.17 -4.07 -18.73
N ASP A 89 11.55 -2.96 -19.14
CA ASP A 89 11.34 -2.62 -20.56
C ASP A 89 12.68 -2.53 -21.32
N SER A 90 13.68 -1.86 -20.73
CA SER A 90 15.02 -1.75 -21.29
C SER A 90 15.76 -3.08 -21.37
N ALA A 91 15.64 -3.91 -20.34
CA ALA A 91 16.26 -5.23 -20.23
C ALA A 91 15.71 -6.20 -21.29
N GLU A 92 14.40 -6.23 -21.49
CA GLU A 92 13.77 -7.04 -22.53
C GLU A 92 14.24 -6.62 -23.93
N TYR A 93 14.32 -5.31 -24.18
CA TYR A 93 14.84 -4.78 -25.43
C TYR A 93 16.31 -5.18 -25.66
N TYR A 94 17.15 -5.00 -24.63
CA TYR A 94 18.57 -5.38 -24.67
C TYR A 94 18.74 -6.86 -25.00
N LEU A 95 18.04 -7.76 -24.28
CA LEU A 95 18.15 -9.20 -24.47
C LEU A 95 17.67 -9.61 -25.87
N THR A 96 16.58 -9.02 -26.35
CA THR A 96 16.04 -9.31 -27.70
C THR A 96 17.02 -8.90 -28.79
N LYS A 97 17.58 -7.68 -28.74
CA LYS A 97 18.52 -7.19 -29.76
C LYS A 97 19.88 -7.89 -29.74
N ARG A 98 20.35 -8.32 -28.57
CA ARG A 98 21.67 -8.91 -28.36
C ARG A 98 21.73 -10.40 -28.71
N LEU A 99 20.64 -11.14 -28.50
CA LEU A 99 20.53 -12.54 -28.90
C LEU A 99 20.82 -12.73 -30.40
N ASP A 100 20.46 -11.75 -31.23
CA ASP A 100 20.65 -11.79 -32.69
C ASP A 100 22.07 -11.39 -33.15
N GLN A 101 22.89 -10.79 -32.27
CA GLN A 101 24.18 -10.19 -32.64
C GLN A 101 25.39 -11.11 -32.40
N SER A 102 25.19 -12.36 -31.95
CA SER A 102 26.30 -13.30 -31.65
C SER A 102 27.02 -13.88 -32.88
N GLY A 103 26.97 -13.19 -34.03
CA GLY A 103 27.69 -13.56 -35.25
C GLY A 103 29.20 -13.27 -35.16
N ALA A 104 29.90 -13.35 -36.29
CA ALA A 104 31.35 -13.12 -36.40
C ALA A 104 31.70 -11.64 -36.13
N LEU A 105 31.77 -11.28 -34.85
CA LEU A 105 32.18 -9.98 -34.36
C LEU A 105 33.71 -9.88 -34.35
N ASN A 106 34.25 -8.69 -34.60
CA ASN A 106 35.67 -8.46 -34.37
C ASN A 106 35.97 -8.36 -32.85
N LEU A 107 37.24 -8.47 -32.47
CA LEU A 107 37.66 -8.51 -31.06
C LEU A 107 37.19 -7.27 -30.26
N THR A 108 37.24 -6.09 -30.89
CA THR A 108 36.82 -4.82 -30.27
C THR A 108 35.32 -4.81 -29.98
N GLU A 109 34.51 -5.25 -30.94
CA GLU A 109 33.06 -5.38 -30.79
C GLU A 109 32.70 -6.41 -29.73
N ALA A 110 33.37 -7.57 -29.73
CA ALA A 110 33.17 -8.60 -28.72
C ALA A 110 33.46 -8.06 -27.31
N LYS A 111 34.55 -7.28 -27.13
CA LYS A 111 34.89 -6.65 -25.85
C LYS A 111 33.81 -5.67 -25.39
N GLN A 112 33.37 -4.78 -26.28
CA GLN A 112 32.31 -3.81 -25.97
C GLN A 112 30.98 -4.50 -25.62
N LEU A 113 30.69 -5.63 -26.26
CA LEU A 113 29.49 -6.40 -25.94
C LEU A 113 29.59 -7.04 -24.56
N TYR A 114 30.75 -7.63 -24.23
CA TYR A 114 31.04 -8.20 -22.92
C TYR A 114 30.95 -7.15 -21.80
N ASP A 115 31.59 -5.99 -21.95
CA ASP A 115 31.56 -4.92 -20.94
C ASP A 115 30.12 -4.45 -20.69
N LYS A 116 29.33 -4.25 -21.75
CA LYS A 116 27.91 -3.90 -21.64
C LYS A 116 27.07 -5.02 -20.99
N HIS A 117 27.40 -6.29 -21.23
CA HIS A 117 26.72 -7.41 -20.58
C HIS A 117 27.03 -7.45 -19.08
N LYS A 118 28.28 -7.19 -18.70
CA LYS A 118 28.69 -7.07 -17.31
C LYS A 118 27.96 -5.93 -16.58
N GLU A 119 27.89 -4.75 -17.20
CA GLU A 119 27.11 -3.61 -16.66
C GLU A 119 25.63 -3.99 -16.47
N PHE A 120 25.04 -4.66 -17.46
CA PHE A 120 23.68 -5.17 -17.38
C PHE A 120 23.49 -6.14 -16.20
N LEU A 121 24.43 -7.06 -15.96
CA LEU A 121 24.36 -8.01 -14.85
C LEU A 121 24.48 -7.34 -13.47
N GLU A 122 25.32 -6.30 -13.35
CA GLU A 122 25.39 -5.52 -12.11
C GLU A 122 24.08 -4.76 -11.84
N GLU A 123 23.50 -4.15 -12.87
CA GLU A 123 22.21 -3.47 -12.71
C GLU A 123 21.07 -4.47 -12.39
N ARG A 124 21.10 -5.66 -13.02
CA ARG A 124 20.19 -6.76 -12.67
C ARG A 124 20.27 -7.09 -11.18
N ARG A 125 21.47 -7.16 -10.59
CA ARG A 125 21.61 -7.43 -9.14
C ARG A 125 20.98 -6.32 -8.29
N ARG A 126 21.11 -5.05 -8.67
CA ARG A 126 20.44 -3.95 -7.96
C ARG A 126 18.92 -4.05 -8.07
N MET A 127 18.42 -4.38 -9.25
CA MET A 127 17.00 -4.51 -9.52
C MET A 127 16.36 -5.74 -8.84
N ALA A 128 17.14 -6.78 -8.54
CA ALA A 128 16.66 -7.93 -7.76
C ALA A 128 16.16 -7.53 -6.36
N LEU A 129 16.79 -6.54 -5.73
CA LEU A 129 16.33 -6.01 -4.45
C LEU A 129 14.98 -5.30 -4.58
N ILE A 130 14.82 -4.48 -5.62
CA ILE A 130 13.55 -3.79 -5.89
C ILE A 130 12.43 -4.80 -6.20
N HIS A 131 12.74 -5.82 -7.00
CA HIS A 131 11.82 -6.92 -7.30
C HIS A 131 11.36 -7.64 -6.03
N THR A 132 12.31 -7.98 -5.15
CA THR A 132 12.00 -8.65 -3.87
C THR A 132 11.06 -7.80 -3.02
N ASN A 133 11.37 -6.52 -2.82
CA ASN A 133 10.53 -5.60 -2.06
C ASN A 133 9.15 -5.41 -2.70
N LEU A 134 9.07 -5.37 -4.04
CA LEU A 134 7.81 -5.24 -4.77
C LEU A 134 6.90 -6.46 -4.56
N VAL A 135 7.46 -7.67 -4.56
CA VAL A 135 6.73 -8.92 -4.30
C VAL A 135 6.31 -9.03 -2.83
N GLU A 136 7.12 -8.56 -1.89
CA GLU A 136 6.73 -8.49 -0.48
C GLU A 136 5.55 -7.55 -0.27
N GLU A 137 5.57 -6.38 -0.90
CA GLU A 137 4.46 -5.41 -0.84
C GLU A 137 3.15 -5.95 -1.45
N GLU A 138 3.20 -6.91 -2.38
CA GLU A 138 2.00 -7.56 -2.93
C GLU A 138 1.11 -8.16 -1.81
N ARG A 139 1.73 -8.63 -0.73
CA ARG A 139 1.03 -9.23 0.43
C ARG A 139 0.34 -8.17 1.28
N ASN A 140 0.93 -6.98 1.36
CA ASN A 140 0.47 -5.88 2.22
C ASN A 140 -0.62 -5.03 1.54
N VAL A 141 -0.64 -5.00 0.21
CA VAL A 141 -1.70 -4.35 -0.55
C VAL A 141 -2.98 -5.18 -0.46
N ALA A 142 -3.96 -4.74 0.33
CA ALA A 142 -5.30 -5.35 0.38
C ALA A 142 -6.22 -4.77 -0.70
N ASP A 143 -7.06 -5.62 -1.30
CA ASP A 143 -8.19 -5.22 -2.18
C ASP A 143 -7.86 -4.37 -3.43
N GLN A 144 -6.59 -4.28 -3.86
CA GLN A 144 -6.18 -3.62 -5.12
C GLN A 144 -5.84 -4.66 -6.19
N HIS A 145 -6.85 -5.21 -6.85
CA HIS A 145 -6.68 -6.28 -7.85
C HIS A 145 -5.79 -5.89 -9.03
N GLU A 146 -5.94 -4.67 -9.56
CA GLU A 146 -5.14 -4.17 -10.70
C GLU A 146 -3.66 -4.01 -10.35
N LEU A 147 -3.38 -3.51 -9.14
CA LEU A 147 -2.02 -3.33 -8.65
C LEU A 147 -1.33 -4.69 -8.46
N LYS A 148 -2.04 -5.68 -7.89
CA LYS A 148 -1.54 -7.06 -7.79
C LYS A 148 -1.30 -7.68 -9.16
N ALA A 149 -2.20 -7.49 -10.11
CA ALA A 149 -2.01 -7.97 -11.47
C ALA A 149 -0.76 -7.36 -12.13
N SER A 150 -0.51 -6.07 -11.90
CA SER A 150 0.70 -5.38 -12.38
C SER A 150 1.98 -5.97 -11.77
N ILE A 151 2.00 -6.21 -10.45
CA ILE A 151 3.13 -6.85 -9.76
C ILE A 151 3.42 -8.24 -10.33
N LYS A 152 2.38 -9.06 -10.54
CA LYS A 152 2.52 -10.41 -11.10
C LYS A 152 3.05 -10.37 -12.53
N SER A 153 2.53 -9.47 -13.36
CA SER A 153 3.00 -9.27 -14.74
C SER A 153 4.49 -8.91 -14.76
N LEU A 154 4.90 -7.93 -13.95
CA LEU A 154 6.28 -7.53 -13.79
C LEU A 154 7.18 -8.66 -13.28
N SER A 155 6.68 -9.48 -12.34
CA SER A 155 7.43 -10.61 -11.80
C SER A 155 7.66 -11.71 -12.83
N LEU A 156 6.67 -12.00 -13.69
CA LEU A 156 6.85 -12.95 -14.79
C LEU A 156 7.89 -12.47 -15.79
N ARG A 157 7.84 -11.19 -16.16
CA ARG A 157 8.80 -10.55 -17.06
C ARG A 157 10.22 -10.56 -16.49
N TRP A 158 10.35 -10.27 -15.20
CA TRP A 158 11.61 -10.37 -14.46
C TRP A 158 12.22 -11.78 -14.54
N LEU A 159 11.43 -12.83 -14.26
CA LEU A 159 11.91 -14.21 -14.32
C LEU A 159 12.42 -14.58 -15.72
N GLU A 160 11.73 -14.10 -16.75
CA GLU A 160 12.15 -14.33 -18.14
C GLU A 160 13.45 -13.58 -18.49
N ILE A 161 13.62 -12.34 -18.00
CA ILE A 161 14.87 -11.58 -18.12
C ILE A 161 16.02 -12.34 -17.43
N VAL A 162 15.81 -12.82 -16.20
CA VAL A 162 16.81 -13.57 -15.44
C VAL A 162 17.21 -14.83 -16.21
N ARG A 163 16.23 -15.63 -16.65
CA ARG A 163 16.46 -16.86 -17.43
C ARG A 163 17.25 -16.59 -18.71
N LYS A 164 16.80 -15.63 -19.54
CA LYS A 164 17.46 -15.28 -20.80
C LYS A 164 18.87 -14.73 -20.59
N SER A 165 19.07 -13.93 -19.55
CA SER A 165 20.40 -13.38 -19.25
C SER A 165 21.37 -14.47 -18.79
N ASP A 166 20.93 -15.40 -17.93
CA ASP A 166 21.76 -16.53 -17.50
C ASP A 166 22.10 -17.48 -18.67
N GLU A 167 21.22 -17.64 -19.66
CA GLU A 167 21.52 -18.39 -20.89
C GLU A 167 22.53 -17.69 -21.81
N LEU A 168 22.58 -16.36 -21.75
CA LEU A 168 23.44 -15.52 -22.58
C LEU A 168 24.85 -15.39 -21.98
N THR A 169 24.97 -15.35 -20.65
CA THR A 169 26.25 -15.14 -19.95
C THR A 169 27.36 -16.12 -20.41
N PRO A 170 27.14 -17.45 -20.50
CA PRO A 170 28.16 -18.38 -20.96
C PRO A 170 28.63 -18.15 -22.41
N ARG A 171 27.84 -17.46 -23.25
CA ARG A 171 28.24 -17.15 -24.64
C ARG A 171 29.26 -16.01 -24.69
N TYR A 172 29.16 -15.07 -23.75
CA TYR A 172 30.11 -13.97 -23.61
C TYR A 172 31.37 -14.39 -22.84
N ASP A 173 31.24 -15.28 -21.85
CA ASP A 173 32.37 -15.83 -21.09
C ASP A 173 33.25 -16.80 -21.90
N LYS A 174 32.79 -17.30 -23.06
CA LYS A 174 33.61 -18.15 -23.95
C LYS A 174 34.42 -17.35 -24.97
N GLN A 175 34.18 -16.04 -25.08
CA GLN A 175 34.87 -15.17 -26.04
C GLN A 175 36.10 -14.48 -25.43
N TYR A 176 36.33 -14.63 -24.12
CA TYR A 176 37.47 -14.13 -23.34
C TYR A 176 37.85 -15.13 -22.24
#